data_AF-A0A0N9I646-F1
#
_entry.id   AF-A0A0N9I646-F1
#
_cell.length_a   1.000
_cell.length_b   1.000
_cell.length_c   1.000
_cell.angle_alpha   90.00
_cell.angle_beta   90.00
_cell.angle_gamma   90.00
#
_symmetry.space_group_name_H-M   'P 1'
#
loop_
_entity.id
_entity.type
_entity.pdbx_description
1 polymer ?
#
loop_
_entity_poly.entity_id
_entity_poly.type
_entity_poly.pdbx_seq_one_letter_code
_entity_poly.pdbx_strand_id
1 'polypeptide(L)'
;MRQQVRAFAAGNWGEPAGMVHLGEVAPSYRVPGRRDDGTVKGKKLIRRFFWNITRGVFGVIANIFALANGGGAGNVFSRSGTVSGAEGSQAVRFVDAARPAKSAWLVYAASYVAVIDSGSDVRDPKNIPPLIVLWHAGQPHIPRVMRGVATWADGSEFRYVPTPEEAQRAAQERRDRLHGP
;
A
#
# COMPACT_ATOMS: atom_id res chain seq x y z
N MET A 1 8.09 11.27 -8.86
CA MET A 1 7.65 10.62 -7.61
C MET A 1 8.37 9.31 -7.33
N ARG A 2 8.30 8.30 -8.22
CA ARG A 2 8.97 6.99 -8.05
C ARG A 2 10.40 7.04 -7.48
N GLN A 3 11.30 7.83 -8.07
CA GLN A 3 12.69 7.93 -7.59
C GLN A 3 12.79 8.44 -6.15
N GLN A 4 11.90 9.35 -5.75
CA GLN A 4 11.82 9.87 -4.39
C GLN A 4 11.30 8.79 -3.43
N VAL A 5 10.28 8.02 -3.82
CA VAL A 5 9.79 6.86 -3.06
C VAL A 5 10.90 5.80 -2.93
N ARG A 6 11.67 5.56 -3.99
CA ARG A 6 12.83 4.65 -3.97
C ARG A 6 13.93 5.14 -3.04
N ALA A 7 14.32 6.41 -3.13
CA ALA A 7 15.34 6.99 -2.25
C ALA A 7 14.89 6.96 -0.78
N PHE A 8 13.61 7.27 -0.53
CA PHE A 8 13.02 7.18 0.80
C PHE A 8 13.05 5.75 1.33
N ALA A 9 12.64 4.77 0.53
CA ALA A 9 12.64 3.37 0.93
C ALA A 9 14.07 2.85 1.18
N ALA A 10 15.02 3.17 0.30
CA ALA A 10 16.42 2.83 0.48
C ALA A 10 17.02 3.49 1.74
N GLY A 11 16.66 4.74 2.02
CA GLY A 11 17.12 5.46 3.21
C GLY A 11 16.56 4.90 4.52
N ASN A 12 15.32 4.37 4.51
CA ASN A 12 14.69 3.81 5.72
C ASN A 12 15.04 2.34 5.96
N TRP A 13 15.21 1.54 4.90
CA TRP A 13 15.34 0.08 5.01
C TRP A 13 16.61 -0.50 4.38
N GLY A 14 17.48 0.32 3.78
CA GLY A 14 18.82 -0.09 3.34
C GLY A 14 18.89 -1.04 2.15
N GLU A 15 17.76 -1.43 1.56
CA GLU A 15 17.70 -2.42 0.47
C GLU A 15 16.98 -1.91 -0.78
N PRO A 16 17.39 -2.36 -1.98
CA PRO A 16 16.72 -2.05 -3.23
C PRO A 16 15.30 -2.65 -3.25
N ALA A 17 14.33 -1.76 -3.29
CA ALA A 17 12.92 -2.12 -3.28
C ALA A 17 12.33 -2.19 -4.69
N GLY A 18 11.51 -3.21 -4.91
CA GLY A 18 10.49 -3.17 -5.95
C GLY A 18 9.36 -2.26 -5.56
N MET A 19 8.77 -1.59 -6.55
CA MET A 19 7.63 -0.74 -6.27
C MET A 19 6.62 -0.70 -7.39
N VAL A 20 5.36 -0.65 -6.99
CA VAL A 20 4.21 -0.49 -7.87
C VAL A 20 3.41 0.70 -7.39
N HIS A 21 3.12 1.62 -8.30
CA HIS A 21 2.18 2.70 -8.03
C HIS A 21 0.75 2.14 -8.10
N LEU A 22 -0.01 2.35 -7.04
CA LEU A 22 -1.39 1.87 -6.91
C LEU A 22 -2.41 3.00 -7.16
N GLY A 23 -2.00 4.27 -7.07
CA GLY A 23 -2.92 5.40 -7.10
C GLY A 23 -3.88 5.40 -5.90
N GLU A 24 -5.14 5.70 -6.15
CA GLU A 24 -6.20 5.57 -5.15
C GLU A 24 -6.53 4.08 -4.88
N VAL A 25 -6.55 3.68 -3.62
CA VAL A 25 -6.78 2.28 -3.22
C VAL A 25 -8.22 2.10 -2.76
N ALA A 26 -9.07 1.65 -3.68
CA ALA A 26 -10.49 1.37 -3.43
C ALA A 26 -10.93 -0.02 -3.94
N PRO A 27 -10.33 -1.14 -3.49
CA PRO A 27 -10.70 -2.46 -3.97
C PRO A 27 -12.03 -2.94 -3.39
N SER A 28 -12.60 -3.98 -4.01
CA SER A 28 -13.71 -4.74 -3.42
C SER A 28 -13.23 -5.72 -2.35
N TYR A 29 -14.00 -5.90 -1.28
CA TYR A 29 -13.67 -6.79 -0.17
C TYR A 29 -14.42 -8.12 -0.27
N ARG A 30 -13.66 -9.22 -0.44
CA ARG A 30 -14.14 -10.59 -0.29
C ARG A 30 -13.67 -11.16 1.05
N VAL A 31 -14.21 -10.60 2.13
CA VAL A 31 -13.82 -10.91 3.51
C VAL A 31 -15.07 -11.30 4.30
N PRO A 32 -15.11 -12.48 4.97
CA PRO A 32 -16.23 -12.84 5.83
C PRO A 32 -16.50 -11.76 6.87
N GLY A 33 -17.78 -11.45 7.11
CA GLY A 33 -18.18 -10.39 8.05
C GLY A 33 -18.05 -8.94 7.52
N ARG A 34 -17.53 -8.73 6.30
CA ARG A 34 -17.48 -7.40 5.66
C ARG A 34 -18.42 -7.31 4.45
N ARG A 35 -18.80 -6.07 4.10
CA ARG A 35 -19.43 -5.70 2.84
C ARG A 35 -18.36 -5.45 1.78
N ASP A 36 -18.77 -5.40 0.52
CA ASP A 36 -17.87 -5.21 -0.61
C ASP A 36 -17.09 -3.88 -0.58
N ASP A 37 -17.58 -2.88 0.17
CA ASP A 37 -16.95 -1.57 0.38
C ASP A 37 -15.97 -1.54 1.57
N GLY A 38 -15.73 -2.70 2.19
CA GLY A 38 -14.86 -2.88 3.35
C GLY A 38 -15.50 -2.56 4.68
N THR A 39 -16.76 -2.09 4.71
CA THR A 39 -17.46 -1.86 5.98
C THR A 39 -17.85 -3.18 6.65
N VAL A 40 -17.69 -3.27 7.97
CA VAL A 40 -18.07 -4.47 8.72
C VAL A 40 -19.59 -4.56 8.81
N LYS A 41 -20.14 -5.74 8.54
CA LYS A 41 -21.57 -6.04 8.74
C LYS A 41 -21.85 -6.05 10.25
N GLY A 42 -22.37 -4.94 10.79
CA GLY A 42 -23.10 -4.97 12.07
C GLY A 42 -22.64 -4.10 13.25
N LYS A 43 -21.55 -3.30 13.22
CA LYS A 43 -21.30 -2.24 14.24
C LYS A 43 -20.09 -1.34 13.94
N LYS A 44 -20.15 -0.11 14.49
CA LYS A 44 -19.19 1.03 14.45
C LYS A 44 -17.80 0.74 15.10
N LEU A 45 -17.21 -0.44 14.94
CA LEU A 45 -15.99 -0.82 15.69
C LEU A 45 -14.67 -0.50 14.99
N ILE A 46 -14.68 0.44 14.04
CA ILE A 46 -13.57 0.60 13.11
C ILE A 46 -12.44 1.44 13.73
N ARG A 47 -12.75 2.39 14.61
CA ARG A 47 -11.73 3.35 15.09
C ARG A 47 -10.67 2.74 16.02
N ARG A 48 -11.02 1.73 16.84
CA ARG A 48 -10.06 1.10 17.78
C ARG A 48 -9.18 0.05 17.13
N PHE A 49 -9.67 -0.67 16.12
CA PHE A 49 -8.88 -1.70 15.44
C PHE A 49 -7.74 -1.09 14.62
N PHE A 50 -8.03 0.00 13.88
CA PHE A 50 -7.01 0.80 13.19
C PHE A 50 -5.96 1.37 14.15
N TRP A 51 -6.38 1.82 15.34
CA TRP A 51 -5.49 2.40 16.36
C TRP A 51 -4.57 1.37 17.04
N ASN A 52 -4.99 0.10 17.14
CA ASN A 52 -4.11 -0.95 17.66
C ASN A 52 -3.15 -1.49 16.59
N ILE A 53 -3.52 -1.42 15.31
CA ILE A 53 -2.63 -1.80 14.21
C ILE A 53 -1.44 -0.84 14.10
N THR A 54 -1.66 0.47 14.28
CA THR A 54 -0.57 1.47 14.31
C THR A 54 0.37 1.33 15.52
N ARG A 55 -0.04 0.62 16.59
CA ARG A 55 0.82 0.35 17.76
C ARG A 55 1.50 -1.03 17.75
N GLY A 56 1.12 -1.93 16.86
CA GLY A 56 1.56 -3.33 16.88
C GLY A 56 2.79 -3.68 16.04
N VAL A 57 3.36 -2.74 15.29
CA VAL A 57 4.57 -2.96 14.47
C VAL A 57 5.54 -1.82 14.76
N PHE A 58 6.39 -1.98 15.77
CA PHE A 58 7.36 -0.94 16.13
C PHE A 58 8.62 -1.02 15.26
N GLY A 59 8.96 0.13 14.66
CA GLY A 59 10.22 0.43 13.98
C GLY A 59 10.34 1.86 13.41
N VAL A 60 9.87 2.90 14.14
CA VAL A 60 10.41 4.31 14.25
C VAL A 60 10.52 5.14 12.94
N ILE A 61 10.00 6.36 12.68
CA ILE A 61 9.65 7.60 13.44
C ILE A 61 8.36 8.23 12.89
N ALA A 62 7.53 8.78 13.78
CA ALA A 62 6.42 9.66 13.46
C ALA A 62 6.86 11.12 13.23
N ASN A 63 6.33 11.77 12.18
CA ASN A 63 6.14 13.22 12.17
C ASN A 63 4.85 13.55 11.43
N ILE A 64 3.80 13.86 12.19
CA ILE A 64 2.48 14.24 11.72
C ILE A 64 2.37 15.76 11.81
N PHE A 65 2.22 16.42 10.66
CA PHE A 65 1.34 17.58 10.54
C PHE A 65 0.44 17.39 9.32
N ALA A 66 -0.81 17.03 9.60
CA ALA A 66 -1.88 16.99 8.61
C ALA A 66 -2.37 18.42 8.37
N LEU A 67 -2.06 18.97 7.20
CA LEU A 67 -2.80 20.09 6.63
C LEU A 67 -3.87 19.51 5.70
N ALA A 68 -5.07 19.37 6.24
CA ALA A 68 -6.28 19.13 5.48
C ALA A 68 -6.57 20.38 4.63
N ASN A 69 -6.41 20.27 3.31
CA ASN A 69 -7.04 21.14 2.31
C ASN A 69 -6.97 20.46 0.93
N GLY A 70 -8.03 20.63 0.14
CA GLY A 70 -8.00 20.52 -1.32
C GLY A 70 -8.65 19.26 -1.87
N GLY A 71 -9.85 19.42 -2.42
CA GLY A 71 -10.67 18.38 -3.03
C GLY A 71 -10.10 17.84 -4.33
N GLY A 72 -10.39 16.57 -4.58
CA GLY A 72 -10.22 15.89 -5.85
C GLY A 72 -11.46 15.04 -6.08
N ALA A 73 -12.13 15.23 -7.21
CA ALA A 73 -13.36 14.54 -7.57
C ALA A 73 -13.14 13.03 -7.59
N GLY A 74 -13.72 12.33 -6.60
CA GLY A 74 -13.68 10.88 -6.50
C GLY A 74 -14.44 10.25 -7.67
N ASN A 75 -13.75 9.41 -8.43
CA ASN A 75 -14.36 8.60 -9.46
C ASN A 75 -15.01 7.38 -8.78
N VAL A 76 -16.28 7.51 -8.41
CA VAL A 76 -17.02 6.57 -7.52
C VAL A 76 -17.20 5.15 -8.12
N PHE A 77 -16.77 4.88 -9.36
CA PHE A 77 -17.08 3.62 -10.06
C PHE A 77 -15.91 2.76 -10.52
N SER A 78 -14.65 3.16 -10.37
CA SER A 78 -13.51 2.29 -10.71
C SER A 78 -12.88 1.70 -9.45
N ARG A 79 -13.52 0.69 -8.86
CA ARG A 79 -12.84 -0.12 -7.82
C ARG A 79 -11.70 -0.89 -8.49
N SER A 80 -10.47 -0.40 -8.32
CA SER A 80 -9.27 -1.02 -8.86
C SER A 80 -8.87 -2.22 -7.99
N GLY A 81 -9.37 -3.41 -8.35
CA GLY A 81 -8.93 -4.67 -7.77
C GLY A 81 -9.80 -5.24 -6.65
N THR A 82 -9.26 -6.22 -5.91
CA THR A 82 -9.99 -7.03 -4.92
C THR A 82 -9.06 -7.47 -3.79
N VAL A 83 -9.55 -7.47 -2.56
CA VAL A 83 -8.86 -8.04 -1.39
C VAL A 83 -9.65 -9.22 -0.84
N SER A 84 -8.96 -10.32 -0.52
CA SER A 84 -9.57 -11.53 0.03
C SER A 84 -8.76 -12.12 1.17
N GLY A 85 -9.45 -12.67 2.17
CA GLY A 85 -8.84 -13.28 3.35
C GLY A 85 -9.79 -13.28 4.54
N ALA A 86 -9.33 -13.80 5.67
CA ALA A 86 -10.06 -13.68 6.94
C ALA A 86 -10.06 -12.23 7.44
N GLU A 87 -10.98 -11.90 8.34
CA GLU A 87 -10.96 -10.61 9.04
C GLU A 87 -9.63 -10.44 9.78
N GLY A 88 -9.00 -9.27 9.63
CA GLY A 88 -7.70 -8.99 10.27
C GLY A 88 -6.49 -9.67 9.63
N SER A 89 -6.66 -10.40 8.52
CA SER A 89 -5.55 -10.94 7.73
C SER A 89 -4.64 -9.84 7.19
N GLN A 90 -3.41 -10.21 6.81
CA GLN A 90 -2.37 -9.26 6.45
C GLN A 90 -2.73 -8.43 5.21
N ALA A 91 -3.28 -9.05 4.16
CA ALA A 91 -3.75 -8.32 2.98
C ALA A 91 -4.86 -7.32 3.33
N VAL A 92 -5.79 -7.71 4.21
CA VAL A 92 -6.88 -6.84 4.65
C VAL A 92 -6.35 -5.65 5.44
N ARG A 93 -5.42 -5.88 6.37
CA ARG A 93 -4.77 -4.80 7.15
C ARG A 93 -3.95 -3.86 6.26
N PHE A 94 -3.25 -4.41 5.27
CA PHE A 94 -2.50 -3.66 4.27
C PHE A 94 -3.43 -2.72 3.48
N VAL A 95 -4.53 -3.24 2.93
CA VAL A 95 -5.47 -2.47 2.13
C VAL A 95 -6.22 -1.44 2.99
N ASP A 96 -6.66 -1.85 4.17
CA ASP A 96 -7.30 -0.98 5.16
C ASP A 96 -6.40 0.23 5.47
N ALA A 97 -5.10 0.03 5.64
CA ALA A 97 -4.13 1.09 5.89
C ALA A 97 -3.80 1.93 4.65
N ALA A 98 -3.90 1.37 3.44
CA ALA A 98 -3.66 2.06 2.18
C ALA A 98 -4.85 2.93 1.73
N ARG A 99 -6.07 2.62 2.17
CA ARG A 99 -7.30 3.32 1.80
C ARG A 99 -7.31 4.85 1.96
N PRO A 100 -6.74 5.44 3.03
CA PRO A 100 -6.69 6.90 3.15
C PRO A 100 -5.62 7.57 2.26
N ALA A 101 -4.79 6.80 1.56
CA ALA A 101 -3.76 7.35 0.70
C ALA A 101 -4.38 8.14 -0.46
N LYS A 102 -3.80 9.29 -0.76
CA LYS A 102 -4.14 10.02 -1.99
C LYS A 102 -3.44 9.40 -3.20
N SER A 103 -2.24 8.86 -3.00
CA SER A 103 -1.44 8.21 -4.03
C SER A 103 -0.56 7.14 -3.39
N ALA A 104 -1.07 5.90 -3.36
CA ALA A 104 -0.40 4.80 -2.69
C ALA A 104 0.69 4.15 -3.56
N TRP A 105 1.76 3.76 -2.90
CA TRP A 105 2.86 2.97 -3.43
C TRP A 105 2.99 1.69 -2.63
N LEU A 106 2.90 0.55 -3.28
CA LEU A 106 3.33 -0.73 -2.73
C LEU A 106 4.84 -0.84 -2.93
N VAL A 107 5.59 -0.93 -1.84
CA VAL A 107 7.05 -1.09 -1.84
C VAL A 107 7.38 -2.43 -1.19
N TYR A 108 8.27 -3.21 -1.81
CA TYR A 108 8.63 -4.54 -1.31
C TYR A 108 10.07 -4.93 -1.66
N ALA A 109 10.74 -5.54 -0.71
CA ALA A 109 12.08 -6.11 -0.82
C ALA A 109 12.11 -7.52 -0.20
N ALA A 110 13.30 -8.11 -0.09
CA ALA A 110 13.46 -9.42 0.53
C ALA A 110 13.20 -9.40 2.04
N SER A 111 13.45 -8.26 2.70
CA SER A 111 13.31 -8.12 4.16
C SER A 111 12.13 -7.28 4.62
N TYR A 112 11.47 -6.51 3.74
CA TYR A 112 10.30 -5.71 4.11
C TYR A 112 9.25 -5.54 3.01
N VAL A 113 8.06 -5.10 3.44
CA VAL A 113 6.99 -4.56 2.60
C VAL A 113 6.43 -3.30 3.27
N ALA A 114 6.03 -2.32 2.47
CA ALA A 114 5.43 -1.08 2.96
C ALA A 114 4.37 -0.53 1.99
N VAL A 115 3.43 0.23 2.54
CA VAL A 115 2.57 1.17 1.83
C VAL A 115 3.05 2.58 2.13
N ILE A 116 3.34 3.33 1.08
CA ILE A 116 3.76 4.73 1.19
C ILE A 116 2.75 5.60 0.44
N ASP A 117 2.23 6.63 1.09
CA ASP A 117 1.45 7.67 0.44
C ASP A 117 2.37 8.79 -0.02
N SER A 118 2.31 9.13 -1.31
CA SER A 118 2.99 10.30 -1.85
C SER A 118 2.12 11.56 -1.90
N GLY A 119 0.89 11.51 -1.41
CA GLY A 119 -0.01 12.66 -1.27
C GLY A 119 -0.58 13.21 -2.58
N SER A 120 0.09 13.02 -3.71
CA SER A 120 -0.33 13.41 -5.06
C SER A 120 0.43 12.61 -6.12
N ASP A 121 -0.22 12.37 -7.25
CA ASP A 121 0.40 11.86 -8.48
C ASP A 121 1.12 12.97 -9.27
N VAL A 122 0.70 14.23 -9.07
CA VAL A 122 1.24 15.40 -9.76
C VAL A 122 2.44 15.94 -9.00
N ARG A 123 3.57 16.04 -9.71
CA ARG A 123 4.77 16.69 -9.19
C ARG A 123 4.63 18.20 -9.35
N ASP A 124 4.19 18.88 -8.30
CA ASP A 124 4.42 20.33 -8.16
C ASP A 124 5.83 20.55 -7.58
N PRO A 125 6.78 21.12 -8.35
CA PRO A 125 8.13 21.39 -7.85
C PRO A 125 8.16 22.35 -6.65
N LYS A 126 7.12 23.17 -6.47
CA LYS A 126 7.02 24.15 -5.38
C LYS A 126 6.38 23.59 -4.12
N ASN A 127 5.67 22.46 -4.23
CA ASN A 127 4.98 21.84 -3.11
C ASN A 127 5.00 20.31 -3.26
N ILE A 128 6.14 19.72 -2.89
CA ILE A 128 6.29 18.26 -2.85
C ILE A 128 5.80 17.79 -1.47
N PRO A 129 4.64 17.11 -1.39
CA PRO A 129 4.16 16.57 -0.12
C PRO A 129 5.17 15.59 0.49
N PRO A 130 5.24 15.49 1.83
CA PRO A 130 6.08 14.49 2.48
C PRO A 130 5.57 13.09 2.16
N LEU A 131 6.50 12.15 2.02
CA LEU A 131 6.16 10.73 1.90
C LEU A 131 5.76 10.19 3.27
N ILE A 132 4.63 9.51 3.35
CA ILE A 132 4.09 8.98 4.60
C ILE A 132 4.01 7.46 4.52
N VAL A 133 4.65 6.77 5.45
CA VAL A 133 4.49 5.32 5.60
C VAL A 133 3.15 5.07 6.29
N LEU A 134 2.20 4.49 5.57
CA LEU A 134 0.88 4.15 6.11
C LEU A 134 0.88 2.79 6.81
N TRP A 135 1.73 1.89 6.34
CA TRP A 135 1.90 0.54 6.88
C TRP A 135 3.23 -0.04 6.45
N HIS A 136 3.84 -0.87 7.30
CA HIS A 136 5.01 -1.66 6.94
C HIS A 136 5.04 -2.97 7.71
N ALA A 137 5.76 -3.96 7.19
CA ALA A 137 6.06 -5.21 7.87
C ALA A 137 7.37 -5.82 7.36
N GLY A 138 8.04 -6.61 8.20
CA GLY A 138 9.22 -7.40 7.85
C GLY A 138 8.89 -8.88 7.69
N GLN A 139 9.91 -9.73 7.51
CA GLN A 139 9.74 -11.20 7.56
C GLN A 139 9.06 -11.63 8.89
N PRO A 140 8.16 -12.63 8.88
CA PRO A 140 7.68 -13.44 7.76
C PRO A 140 6.49 -12.83 6.99
N HIS A 141 6.17 -11.56 7.21
CA HIS A 141 4.94 -10.89 6.77
C HIS A 141 5.06 -10.23 5.38
N ILE A 142 6.01 -10.68 4.57
CA ILE A 142 6.26 -10.12 3.24
C ILE A 142 5.41 -10.87 2.21
N PRO A 143 4.63 -10.17 1.37
CA PRO A 143 3.87 -10.82 0.33
C PRO A 143 4.76 -11.28 -0.82
N ARG A 144 4.37 -12.39 -1.43
CA ARG A 144 4.82 -12.74 -2.78
C ARG A 144 4.04 -11.91 -3.79
N VAL A 145 4.73 -11.12 -4.60
CA VAL A 145 4.11 -10.23 -5.59
C VAL A 145 4.30 -10.77 -7.00
N MET A 146 3.21 -11.23 -7.62
CA MET A 146 3.19 -11.81 -8.97
C MET A 146 2.00 -11.30 -9.79
N ARG A 147 2.26 -10.76 -10.99
CA ARG A 147 1.24 -10.41 -11.99
C ARG A 147 0.02 -9.64 -11.43
N GLY A 148 0.24 -8.59 -10.62
CA GLY A 148 -0.85 -7.80 -10.04
C GLY A 148 -1.50 -8.43 -8.80
N VAL A 149 -0.91 -9.48 -8.23
CA VAL A 149 -1.38 -10.14 -7.02
C VAL A 149 -0.28 -10.12 -5.99
N ALA A 150 -0.58 -9.58 -4.80
CA ALA A 150 0.24 -9.72 -3.60
C ALA A 150 -0.40 -10.78 -2.70
N THR A 151 0.32 -11.85 -2.39
CA THR A 151 -0.15 -12.97 -1.56
C THR A 151 0.70 -13.08 -0.31
N TRP A 152 0.07 -13.01 0.87
CA TRP A 152 0.73 -13.11 2.16
C TRP A 152 0.81 -14.57 2.65
N ALA A 153 1.66 -14.82 3.65
CA ALA A 153 1.88 -16.14 4.22
C ALA A 153 0.63 -16.74 4.89
N ASP A 154 -0.33 -15.89 5.32
CA ASP A 154 -1.62 -16.31 5.87
C ASP A 154 -2.65 -16.70 4.78
N GLY A 155 -2.23 -16.74 3.51
CA GLY A 155 -3.08 -17.05 2.36
C GLY A 155 -3.99 -15.90 1.92
N SER A 156 -3.91 -14.73 2.57
CA SER A 156 -4.65 -13.55 2.15
C SER A 156 -4.03 -12.91 0.90
N GLU A 157 -4.88 -12.33 0.06
CA GLU A 157 -4.48 -11.79 -1.24
C GLU A 157 -5.01 -10.38 -1.47
N PHE A 158 -4.19 -9.56 -2.10
CA PHE A 158 -4.59 -8.29 -2.68
C PHE A 158 -4.29 -8.32 -4.18
N ARG A 159 -5.35 -8.25 -4.98
CA ARG A 159 -5.31 -8.13 -6.43
C ARG A 159 -5.46 -6.67 -6.79
N TYR A 160 -4.50 -6.12 -7.52
CA TYR A 160 -4.50 -4.77 -8.04
C TYR A 160 -4.32 -4.81 -9.55
N VAL A 161 -4.85 -3.81 -10.24
CA VAL A 161 -4.69 -3.65 -11.68
C VAL A 161 -3.67 -2.54 -11.91
N PRO A 162 -2.37 -2.88 -12.07
CA PRO A 162 -1.39 -1.86 -12.41
C PRO A 162 -1.71 -1.30 -13.80
N THR A 163 -1.40 -0.03 -14.03
CA THR A 163 -1.42 0.52 -15.39
C THR A 163 -0.46 -0.29 -16.29
N PRO A 164 -0.68 -0.34 -17.62
CA PRO A 164 0.23 -1.06 -18.52
C PRO A 164 1.70 -0.65 -18.36
N GLU A 165 1.95 0.64 -18.14
CA GLU A 165 3.29 1.18 -17.89
C GLU A 165 3.89 0.66 -16.57
N GLU A 166 3.10 0.66 -15.50
CA GLU A 166 3.51 0.12 -14.19
C GLU A 166 3.76 -1.39 -14.24
N ALA A 167 2.95 -2.13 -15.00
CA ALA A 167 3.12 -3.56 -15.20
C ALA A 167 4.44 -3.87 -15.92
N GLN A 168 4.76 -3.12 -16.98
CA GLN A 168 6.02 -3.27 -17.73
C GLN A 168 7.23 -2.92 -16.85
N ARG A 169 7.17 -1.79 -16.12
CA ARG A 169 8.27 -1.37 -15.24
C ARG A 169 8.49 -2.34 -14.08
N ALA A 170 7.43 -2.83 -13.45
CA ALA A 170 7.54 -3.82 -12.38
C ALA A 170 8.10 -5.17 -12.90
N ALA A 171 7.78 -5.54 -14.15
CA ALA A 171 8.38 -6.71 -14.78
C ALA A 171 9.88 -6.51 -15.06
N GLN A 172 10.28 -5.33 -15.54
CA GLN A 172 11.69 -4.98 -15.76
C GLN A 172 12.48 -4.95 -14.44
N GLU A 173 11.99 -4.26 -13.42
CA GLU A 173 12.62 -4.21 -12.08
C GLU A 173 12.75 -5.59 -11.42
N ARG A 174 11.88 -6.54 -11.77
CA ARG A 174 11.98 -7.93 -11.31
C ARG A 174 13.06 -8.69 -12.09
N ARG A 175 13.18 -8.48 -13.40
CA ARG A 175 14.25 -9.06 -14.24
C ARG A 175 15.62 -8.57 -13.79
N ASP A 176 15.78 -7.27 -13.62
CA ASP A 176 17.06 -6.67 -13.22
C ASP A 176 17.52 -7.20 -11.84
N ARG A 177 16.58 -7.45 -10.91
CA ARG A 177 16.88 -8.06 -9.61
C ARG A 177 17.24 -9.54 -9.67
N LEU A 178 16.72 -10.28 -10.64
CA LEU A 178 17.05 -11.70 -10.82
C LEU A 178 18.40 -11.90 -11.50
N HIS A 179 18.87 -10.92 -12.27
CA HIS A 179 20.09 -11.04 -13.05
C HIS A 179 21.32 -10.37 -12.42
N GLY A 180 21.16 -9.53 -11.39
CA GLY A 180 22.28 -8.83 -10.77
C GLY A 180 22.98 -7.85 -11.73
N PRO A 181 23.76 -6.89 -11.21
CA PRO A 181 24.65 -6.07 -12.05
C PRO A 181 25.77 -6.90 -12.69
#